data_AF-A0A3P7J6Y6-F1
#
_entry.id   AF-A0A3P7J6Y6-F1
#
_cell.length_a   1.000
_cell.length_b   1.000
_cell.length_c   1.000
_cell.angle_alpha   90.00
_cell.angle_beta   90.00
_cell.angle_gamma   90.00
#
_symmetry.space_group_name_H-M   'P 1'
#
loop_
_entity.id
_entity.type
_entity.pdbx_description
1 polymer ?
#
loop_
_entity_poly.entity_id
_entity_poly.type
_entity_poly.pdbx_seq_one_letter_code
_entity_poly.pdbx_strand_id
1 'polypeptide(L)'
;MFFTEFSLVSLLTQSLCRLLCATTADEWRLLNQPARRIHEFAMQRLNAVAPTWPTEFKQVLACHPTLKKRLENALLFQSNRQMQAQQVAKAKAVAAESKTMHLTQQPTIKLTMDFNSFGKAAS
;
A
#
# COMPACT_ATOMS: atom_id res chain seq x y z
N MET A 1 8.73 40.97 7.33
CA MET A 1 7.44 40.29 7.03
C MET A 1 7.50 38.76 7.25
N PHE A 2 8.58 38.19 7.80
CA PHE A 2 8.76 36.72 7.96
C PHE A 2 7.90 36.04 9.05
N PHE A 3 7.34 36.80 9.99
CA PHE A 3 6.59 36.24 11.13
C PHE A 3 5.28 35.55 10.71
N THR A 4 4.62 36.08 9.67
CA THR A 4 3.35 35.54 9.17
C THR A 4 3.54 34.24 8.42
N GLU A 5 4.61 34.10 7.65
CA GLU A 5 4.90 32.90 6.87
C GLU A 5 5.25 31.72 7.77
N PHE A 6 6.14 31.92 8.75
CA PHE A 6 6.44 30.88 9.73
C PHE A 6 5.19 30.46 10.51
N SER A 7 4.37 31.41 10.97
CA SER A 7 3.15 31.11 11.73
C SER A 7 2.15 30.29 10.90
N LEU A 8 2.00 30.63 9.62
CA LEU A 8 1.15 29.89 8.68
C LEU A 8 1.68 28.47 8.47
N VAL A 9 2.96 28.30 8.15
CA VAL A 9 3.58 26.99 7.93
C VAL A 9 3.51 26.14 9.20
N SER A 10 3.70 26.75 10.36
CA SER A 10 3.57 26.11 11.67
C SER A 10 2.15 25.59 11.90
N LEU A 11 1.14 26.43 11.69
CA LEU A 11 -0.26 26.04 11.84
C LEU A 11 -0.65 24.93 10.86
N LEU A 12 -0.25 25.04 9.59
CA LEU A 12 -0.51 24.04 8.55
C LEU A 12 0.13 22.69 8.91
N THR A 13 1.43 22.70 9.23
CA THR A 13 2.18 21.48 9.57
C THR A 13 1.57 20.80 10.80
N GLN A 14 1.29 21.57 11.85
CA GLN A 14 0.66 21.05 13.07
C GLN A 14 -0.72 20.45 12.81
N SER A 15 -1.56 21.13 12.05
CA SER A 15 -2.90 20.66 11.71
C SER A 15 -2.86 19.38 10.88
N LEU A 16 -2.03 19.34 9.83
CA LEU A 16 -1.89 18.17 8.97
C LEU A 16 -1.30 16.97 9.72
N CYS A 17 -0.33 17.17 10.61
CA CYS A 17 0.21 16.08 11.42
C CYS A 17 -0.82 15.50 12.41
N ARG A 18 -1.79 16.29 12.89
CA ARG A 18 -2.90 15.76 13.70
C ARG A 18 -3.86 14.90 12.88
N LEU A 19 -3.97 15.15 11.58
CA LEU A 19 -4.77 14.35 10.64
C LEU A 19 -4.06 13.04 10.21
N LEU A 20 -2.81 12.81 10.63
CA LEU A 20 -2.14 11.53 10.42
C LEU A 20 -2.72 10.47 11.37
N CYS A 21 -3.70 9.72 10.89
CA CYS A 21 -4.42 8.73 11.70
C CYS A 21 -3.65 7.43 11.99
N ALA A 22 -2.60 7.09 11.24
CA ALA A 22 -1.81 5.88 11.46
C ALA A 22 -0.32 6.15 11.33
N THR A 23 0.46 5.58 12.23
CA THR A 23 1.92 5.54 12.22
C THR A 23 2.46 4.12 12.24
N THR A 24 1.58 3.13 12.39
CA THR A 24 1.87 1.70 12.42
C THR A 24 0.85 0.91 11.59
N ALA A 25 1.19 -0.35 11.28
CA ALA A 25 0.31 -1.23 10.53
C ALA A 25 -0.97 -1.61 11.30
N ASP A 26 -0.88 -1.73 12.64
CA ASP A 26 -2.03 -2.06 13.48
C ASP A 26 -3.06 -0.92 13.48
N GLU A 27 -2.61 0.32 13.72
CA GLU A 27 -3.45 1.52 13.63
C GLU A 27 -4.14 1.61 12.27
N TRP A 28 -3.41 1.36 11.18
CA TRP A 28 -3.96 1.40 9.82
C TRP A 28 -5.07 0.36 9.57
N ARG A 29 -4.94 -0.85 10.15
CA ARG A 29 -5.93 -1.92 10.02
C ARG A 29 -7.25 -1.55 10.68
N LEU A 30 -7.20 -0.80 11.77
CA LEU A 30 -8.37 -0.31 12.52
C LEU A 30 -9.08 0.87 11.82
N LEU A 31 -8.41 1.58 10.90
CA LEU A 31 -9.01 2.71 10.20
C LEU A 31 -10.08 2.28 9.20
N ASN A 32 -11.21 3.01 9.21
CA ASN A 32 -12.23 2.95 8.17
C ASN A 32 -11.82 3.72 6.90
N GLN A 33 -12.57 3.56 5.81
CA GLN A 33 -12.24 4.17 4.52
C GLN A 33 -12.15 5.72 4.57
N PRO A 34 -13.05 6.45 5.25
CA PRO A 34 -12.92 7.90 5.40
C PRO A 34 -11.64 8.32 6.14
N ALA A 35 -11.30 7.68 7.26
CA ALA A 35 -10.09 8.00 8.02
C ALA A 35 -8.82 7.75 7.20
N ARG A 36 -8.79 6.67 6.39
CA ARG A 36 -7.70 6.42 5.45
C ARG A 36 -7.58 7.54 4.41
N ARG A 37 -8.69 8.03 3.86
CA ARG A 37 -8.65 9.17 2.91
C ARG A 37 -8.10 10.44 3.56
N ILE A 38 -8.49 10.73 4.80
CA ILE A 38 -7.97 11.89 5.56
C ILE A 38 -6.47 11.74 5.78
N HIS A 39 -6.02 10.55 6.18
CA HIS A 39 -4.59 10.27 6.38
C HIS A 39 -3.78 10.49 5.09
N GLU A 40 -4.23 9.91 3.97
CA GLU A 40 -3.56 10.07 2.67
C GLU A 40 -3.55 11.54 2.21
N PHE A 41 -4.67 12.26 2.41
CA PHE A 41 -4.74 13.69 2.14
C PHE A 41 -3.71 14.48 2.95
N ALA A 42 -3.62 14.21 4.25
CA ALA A 42 -2.67 14.88 5.13
C ALA A 42 -1.23 14.63 4.70
N MET A 43 -0.89 13.38 4.38
CA MET A 43 0.42 13.00 3.85
C MET A 43 0.75 13.72 2.54
N GLN A 44 -0.19 13.76 1.59
CA GLN A 44 0.00 14.46 0.32
C GLN A 44 0.27 15.96 0.54
N ARG A 45 -0.47 16.60 1.46
CA ARG A 45 -0.29 18.02 1.77
C ARG A 45 1.03 18.28 2.48
N LEU A 46 1.44 17.44 3.43
CA LEU A 46 2.74 17.56 4.10
C LEU A 46 3.90 17.43 3.11
N ASN A 47 3.81 16.49 2.16
CA ASN A 47 4.80 16.32 1.09
C ASN A 47 4.86 17.53 0.14
N ALA A 48 3.79 18.31 0.01
CA ALA A 48 3.78 19.56 -0.76
C ALA A 48 4.32 20.76 0.05
N VAL A 49 4.01 20.83 1.34
CA VAL A 49 4.48 21.90 2.24
C VAL A 49 5.99 21.86 2.39
N ALA A 50 6.58 20.67 2.61
CA ALA A 50 8.01 20.50 2.88
C ALA A 50 8.94 21.13 1.83
N PRO A 51 8.77 20.91 0.50
CA PRO A 51 9.60 21.58 -0.51
C PRO A 51 9.22 23.04 -0.76
N THR A 52 7.98 23.45 -0.45
CA THR A 52 7.53 24.83 -0.65
C THR A 52 8.12 25.79 0.39
N TRP A 53 8.21 25.35 1.65
CA TRP A 53 8.75 26.14 2.77
C TRP A 53 9.77 25.33 3.58
N PRO A 54 10.93 24.97 2.99
CA PRO A 54 11.86 24.02 3.60
C PRO A 54 12.49 24.54 4.89
N THR A 55 12.74 25.84 4.99
CA THR A 55 13.36 26.45 6.18
C THR A 55 12.39 26.46 7.36
N GLU A 56 11.18 26.99 7.14
CA GLU A 56 10.13 27.12 8.13
C GLU A 56 9.65 25.75 8.58
N PHE A 57 9.44 24.82 7.64
CA PHE A 57 9.04 23.45 7.95
C PHE A 57 10.06 22.76 8.87
N LYS A 58 11.36 22.86 8.56
CA LYS A 58 12.42 22.31 9.42
C LYS A 58 12.43 22.95 10.80
N GLN A 59 12.27 24.26 10.89
CA GLN A 59 12.18 24.96 12.18
C GLN A 59 10.97 24.50 12.99
N VAL A 60 9.79 24.36 12.37
CA VAL A 60 8.58 23.86 13.03
C VAL A 60 8.81 22.45 13.58
N LEU A 61 9.42 21.55 12.80
CA LEU A 61 9.75 20.20 13.26
C LEU A 61 10.79 20.19 14.39
N ALA A 62 11.74 21.13 14.38
CA ALA A 62 12.71 21.28 15.46
C ALA A 62 12.05 21.76 16.77
N CYS A 63 11.08 22.68 16.68
CA CYS A 63 10.31 23.16 17.84
C CYS A 63 9.31 22.12 18.37
N HIS A 64 8.88 21.16 17.55
CA HIS A 64 7.86 20.17 17.90
C HIS A 64 8.36 18.72 17.70
N PRO A 65 9.23 18.21 18.59
CA PRO A 65 9.87 16.90 18.41
C PRO A 65 8.87 15.73 18.36
N THR A 66 7.78 15.79 19.13
CA THR A 66 6.71 14.78 19.09
C THR A 66 6.03 14.71 17.73
N LEU A 67 5.80 15.87 17.12
CA LEU A 67 5.19 15.97 15.79
C LEU A 67 6.15 15.45 14.72
N LYS A 68 7.43 15.81 14.81
CA LYS A 68 8.48 15.30 13.94
C LYS A 68 8.53 13.78 13.97
N LYS A 69 8.60 13.17 15.17
CA LYS A 69 8.62 11.72 15.34
C LYS A 69 7.37 11.05 14.74
N ARG A 70 6.19 11.64 14.93
CA ARG A 70 4.93 11.14 14.36
C ARG A 70 4.98 11.12 12.82
N LEU A 71 5.46 12.20 12.21
CA LEU A 71 5.61 12.32 10.77
C LEU A 71 6.62 11.30 10.22
N GLU A 72 7.78 11.17 10.87
CA GLU A 72 8.81 10.19 10.50
C GLU A 72 8.25 8.76 10.52
N ASN A 73 7.53 8.39 11.58
CA ASN A 73 6.89 7.07 11.66
C ASN A 73 5.84 6.86 10.56
N ALA A 74 5.02 7.88 10.27
CA ALA A 74 4.03 7.81 9.19
C ALA A 74 4.69 7.63 7.81
N LEU A 75 5.82 8.32 7.55
CA LEU A 75 6.60 8.18 6.32
C LEU A 75 7.23 6.79 6.20
N LEU A 76 7.84 6.28 7.27
CA LEU A 76 8.40 4.92 7.32
C LEU A 76 7.30 3.88 7.05
N PHE A 77 6.15 4.02 7.70
CA PHE A 77 5.00 3.16 7.48
C PHE A 77 4.52 3.22 6.02
N GLN A 78 4.37 4.41 5.44
CA GLN A 78 3.95 4.59 4.05
C GLN A 78 4.93 3.91 3.08
N SER A 79 6.23 4.10 3.28
CA SER A 79 7.29 3.47 2.46
C SER A 79 7.23 1.95 2.53
N ASN A 80 7.12 1.38 3.74
CA ASN A 80 7.00 -0.06 3.95
C ASN A 80 5.75 -0.63 3.26
N ARG A 81 4.60 0.06 3.36
CA ARG A 81 3.36 -0.35 2.70
C ARG A 81 3.48 -0.30 1.17
N GLN A 82 4.12 0.72 0.63
CA GLN A 82 4.32 0.84 -0.82
C GLN A 82 5.24 -0.27 -1.35
N MET A 83 6.32 -0.59 -0.64
CA MET A 83 7.21 -1.70 -1.01
C MET A 83 6.49 -3.05 -0.98
N GLN A 84 5.69 -3.32 0.07
CA GLN A 84 4.89 -4.56 0.13
C GLN A 84 3.88 -4.64 -1.01
N ALA A 85 3.18 -3.55 -1.32
CA ALA A 85 2.23 -3.51 -2.43
C ALA A 85 2.92 -3.79 -3.78
N GLN A 86 4.11 -3.23 -4.02
CA GLN A 86 4.90 -3.48 -5.23
C GLN A 86 5.37 -4.93 -5.33
N GLN A 87 5.82 -5.54 -4.23
CA GLN A 87 6.23 -6.95 -4.21
C GLN A 87 5.06 -7.89 -4.51
N VAL A 88 3.88 -7.62 -3.92
CA VAL A 88 2.67 -8.40 -4.21
C VAL A 88 2.22 -8.21 -5.66
N ALA A 89 2.30 -7.00 -6.22
CA ALA A 89 1.97 -6.75 -7.62
C ALA A 89 2.92 -7.52 -8.57
N LYS A 90 4.22 -7.51 -8.30
CA LYS A 90 5.22 -8.29 -9.06
C LYS A 90 4.98 -9.80 -8.95
N ALA A 91 4.69 -10.32 -7.75
CA ALA A 91 4.37 -11.73 -7.56
C ALA A 91 3.08 -12.14 -8.31
N LYS A 92 2.07 -11.27 -8.33
CA LYS A 92 0.84 -11.49 -9.10
C LYS A 92 1.08 -11.44 -10.61
N ALA A 93 1.96 -10.57 -11.09
CA ALA A 93 2.34 -10.50 -12.51
C ALA A 93 3.06 -11.78 -12.94
N VAL A 94 4.06 -12.24 -12.18
CA VAL A 94 4.78 -13.50 -12.45
C VAL A 94 3.83 -14.70 -12.38
N ALA A 95 2.89 -14.75 -11.42
CA ALA A 95 1.89 -15.81 -11.35
C ALA A 95 0.87 -15.77 -12.51
N ALA A 96 0.59 -14.60 -13.08
CA ALA A 96 -0.25 -14.45 -14.26
C ALA A 96 0.48 -14.90 -15.54
N GLU A 97 1.78 -14.59 -15.65
CA GLU A 97 2.63 -15.05 -16.77
C GLU A 97 2.85 -16.57 -16.74
N SER A 98 2.94 -17.19 -15.56
CA SER A 98 2.98 -18.65 -15.42
C SER A 98 1.65 -19.33 -15.78
N LYS A 99 0.52 -18.62 -15.75
CA LYS A 99 -0.78 -19.16 -16.18
C LYS A 99 -0.97 -19.12 -17.70
N THR A 100 -0.33 -18.20 -18.43
CA THR A 100 -0.38 -18.17 -19.89
C THR A 100 0.54 -19.20 -20.56
N MET A 101 1.61 -19.67 -19.90
CA MET A 101 2.40 -20.80 -20.40
C MET A 101 1.79 -22.18 -20.12
N HIS A 102 0.80 -22.29 -19.21
CA HIS A 102 0.18 -23.56 -18.84
C HIS A 102 -1.20 -23.80 -19.50
N LEU A 103 -1.52 -23.11 -20.60
CA LEU A 103 -2.78 -23.25 -21.34
C LEU A 103 -2.65 -24.04 -22.66
N THR A 104 -1.48 -24.59 -23.01
CA THR A 104 -1.29 -25.32 -24.28
C THR A 104 -0.99 -26.82 -24.17
N GLN A 105 -1.05 -27.43 -22.98
CA GLN A 105 -0.99 -28.90 -22.90
C GLN A 105 -2.02 -29.42 -21.90
N GLN A 106 -3.22 -29.69 -22.41
CA GLN A 106 -4.18 -30.57 -21.75
C GLN A 106 -3.75 -32.01 -22.11
N PRO A 107 -3.21 -32.82 -21.18
CA PRO A 107 -3.05 -34.24 -21.43
C PRO A 107 -4.45 -34.87 -21.43
N THR A 108 -5.02 -35.05 -22.62
CA THR A 108 -6.22 -35.89 -22.78
C THR A 108 -5.82 -37.33 -22.52
N ILE A 109 -5.98 -37.79 -21.29
CA ILE A 109 -6.01 -39.23 -20.98
C ILE A 109 -7.26 -39.78 -21.66
N LYS A 110 -7.10 -40.39 -22.84
CA LYS A 110 -8.16 -41.19 -23.46
C LYS A 110 -8.16 -42.56 -22.78
N LEU A 111 -9.09 -42.77 -21.86
CA LEU A 111 -9.46 -44.11 -21.43
C LEU A 111 -10.25 -44.77 -22.58
N THR A 112 -9.57 -45.56 -23.40
CA THR A 112 -10.24 -46.44 -24.37
C THR A 112 -10.71 -47.68 -23.61
N MET A 113 -12.00 -47.71 -23.25
CA MET A 113 -12.63 -48.94 -22.77
C MET A 113 -13.14 -49.74 -23.98
N ASP A 114 -12.28 -50.59 -24.56
CA ASP A 114 -12.70 -51.62 -25.51
C ASP A 114 -13.24 -52.83 -24.74
N PHE A 115 -14.55 -52.82 -24.46
CA PHE A 115 -15.27 -54.01 -24.00
C PHE A 115 -15.98 -54.69 -25.18
N ASN A 116 -15.22 -55.34 -26.05
CA ASN A 116 -15.79 -56.29 -27.00
C ASN A 116 -15.00 -57.60 -27.01
N SER A 117 -14.88 -58.23 -25.83
CA SER A 117 -14.14 -59.50 -25.68
C SER A 117 -14.63 -60.38 -24.53
N PHE A 118 -15.92 -60.40 -24.19
CA PHE A 118 -16.44 -61.50 -23.36
C PHE A 118 -17.69 -62.11 -23.97
N GLY A 119 -17.47 -63.29 -24.53
CA GLY A 119 -18.41 -64.08 -25.30
C GLY A 119 -19.72 -64.36 -24.58
N LYS A 120 -20.78 -64.20 -25.35
CA LYS A 120 -22.03 -64.93 -25.24
C LYS A 120 -21.73 -66.43 -25.26
N ALA A 121 -21.62 -67.04 -24.08
CA ALA A 121 -21.61 -68.49 -23.90
C ALA A 121 -22.36 -68.83 -22.60
N ALA A 122 -23.67 -69.02 -22.71
CA ALA A 122 -24.48 -69.97 -21.92
C ALA A 122 -25.97 -69.66 -22.07
N SER A 123 -26.60 -70.29 -23.06
CA SER A 123 -27.86 -71.07 -22.95
C SER A 123 -28.36 -71.38 -24.35
#